data_AF-A0A1B4V5F0-F1
#
_entry.id   AF-A0A1B4V5F0-F1
#
_cell.length_a   1.000
_cell.length_b   1.000
_cell.length_c   1.000
_cell.angle_alpha   90.00
_cell.angle_beta   90.00
_cell.angle_gamma   90.00
#
_symmetry.space_group_name_H-M   'P 1'
#
loop_
_entity.id
_entity.type
_entity.pdbx_description
1 polymer ?
#
loop_
_entity_poly.entity_id
_entity_poly.type
_entity_poly.pdbx_seq_one_letter_code
_entity_poly.pdbx_strand_id
1 'polypeptide(L)'
;MSTVTRALLLGGLLAGGPLAVADISRERPPEVTLPPPARPETRKAPEGEIPRGQLLYENHCRGCHESVVHVRERRSARTLAALEGAVRRWVKAQGLGWDDEEIVEVTDFLNARYYKLTR
;
A
#
# COMPACT_ATOMS: atom_id res chain seq x y z
N MET A 1 -28.80 49.08 59.90
CA MET A 1 -28.60 47.64 59.62
C MET A 1 -27.14 47.44 59.25
N SER A 2 -26.36 46.73 60.08
CA SER A 2 -25.03 46.18 59.74
C SER A 2 -25.20 45.06 58.67
N THR A 3 -24.22 44.46 57.97
CA THR A 3 -22.75 44.26 58.05
C THR A 3 -22.33 43.59 56.71
N VAL A 4 -21.10 43.58 56.14
CA VAL A 4 -19.80 44.25 56.42
C VAL A 4 -18.90 44.15 55.15
N THR A 5 -17.85 44.95 55.02
CA THR A 5 -16.84 44.85 53.93
C THR A 5 -15.99 43.57 54.04
N ARG A 6 -15.80 42.84 52.93
CA ARG A 6 -14.74 41.81 52.76
C ARG A 6 -14.08 42.05 51.39
N ALA A 7 -12.91 42.66 51.33
CA ALA A 7 -11.59 42.04 51.54
C ALA A 7 -11.19 41.12 50.38
N LEU A 8 -10.44 41.67 49.42
CA LEU A 8 -9.70 40.89 48.44
C LEU A 8 -8.62 40.06 49.14
N LEU A 9 -8.51 38.78 48.78
CA LEU A 9 -7.37 37.93 49.12
C LEU A 9 -6.59 37.63 47.84
N LEU A 10 -5.35 38.11 47.78
CA LEU A 10 -4.33 37.59 46.87
C LEU A 10 -3.67 36.36 47.51
N GLY A 11 -3.25 35.40 46.69
CA GLY A 11 -2.41 34.28 47.09
C GLY A 11 -3.06 32.91 46.80
N GLY A 12 -2.41 31.99 46.09
CA GLY A 12 -1.14 32.10 45.37
C GLY A 12 -1.02 30.97 44.36
N LEU A 13 -0.39 31.24 43.21
CA LEU A 13 -0.18 30.22 42.18
C LEU A 13 0.98 29.30 42.59
N LEU A 14 0.70 28.03 42.83
CA LEU A 14 1.73 27.00 42.93
C LEU A 14 2.29 26.72 41.53
N ALA A 15 3.52 27.18 41.28
CA ALA A 15 4.21 26.99 40.01
C ALA A 15 4.69 25.54 39.85
N GLY A 16 3.82 24.68 39.33
CA GLY A 16 4.22 23.37 38.81
C GLY A 16 4.95 23.53 37.48
N GLY A 17 6.29 23.52 37.51
CA GLY A 17 7.11 23.52 36.29
C GLY A 17 6.95 22.19 35.52
N PRO A 18 6.89 22.21 34.18
CA PRO A 18 6.76 20.99 33.40
C PRO A 18 8.04 20.15 33.48
N LEU A 19 7.87 18.83 33.62
CA LEU A 19 8.96 17.87 33.45
C LEU A 19 9.47 17.97 32.01
N ALA A 20 10.76 18.27 31.86
CA ALA A 20 11.40 18.31 30.54
C ALA A 20 11.48 16.89 29.97
N VAL A 21 10.60 16.57 29.02
CA VAL A 21 10.76 15.39 28.16
C VAL A 21 11.98 15.66 27.29
N ALA A 22 13.03 14.85 27.44
CA ALA A 22 14.23 15.00 26.63
C ALA A 22 13.89 14.84 25.14
N ASP A 23 14.30 15.82 24.33
CA ASP A 23 14.16 15.76 22.88
C ASP A 23 15.15 14.72 22.33
N ILE A 24 14.72 13.46 22.35
CA ILE A 24 15.33 12.38 21.59
C ILE A 24 15.00 12.58 20.11
N SER A 25 15.61 13.62 19.53
CA SER A 25 15.64 13.90 18.10
C SER A 25 16.14 12.66 17.38
N ARG A 26 15.16 11.88 16.89
CA ARG A 26 15.36 10.55 16.34
C ARG A 26 15.98 10.69 14.96
N GLU A 27 17.32 10.68 14.91
CA GLU A 27 18.08 10.65 13.67
C GLU A 27 17.48 9.59 12.73
N ARG A 28 17.15 10.01 11.51
CA ARG A 28 16.56 9.11 10.51
C ARG A 28 17.59 8.00 10.24
N PRO A 29 17.25 6.72 10.44
CA PRO A 29 18.15 5.63 10.09
C PRO A 29 18.59 5.78 8.63
N PRO A 30 19.84 5.40 8.28
CA PRO A 30 20.26 5.41 6.89
C PRO A 30 19.28 4.60 6.04
N GLU A 31 18.90 5.14 4.90
CA GLU A 31 18.06 4.45 3.90
C GLU A 31 18.83 3.19 3.45
N VAL A 32 18.45 2.03 3.99
CA VAL A 32 19.02 0.75 3.56
C VAL A 32 18.44 0.45 2.19
N THR A 33 19.13 0.90 1.15
CA THR A 33 18.83 0.52 -0.23
C THR A 33 19.12 -0.98 -0.39
N LEU A 34 18.11 -1.79 -0.09
CA LEU A 34 18.16 -3.22 -0.40
C LEU A 34 18.42 -3.36 -1.92
N PRO A 35 19.33 -4.26 -2.35
CA PRO A 35 19.38 -4.61 -3.75
C PRO A 35 17.99 -5.11 -4.18
N PRO A 36 17.54 -4.83 -5.42
CA PRO A 36 16.29 -5.40 -5.91
C PRO A 36 16.36 -6.92 -5.72
N PRO A 37 15.27 -7.58 -5.28
CA PRO A 37 15.28 -9.01 -5.03
C PRO A 37 15.78 -9.70 -6.30
N ALA A 38 16.76 -10.60 -6.12
CA ALA A 38 17.35 -11.32 -7.25
C ALA A 38 16.22 -11.98 -8.04
N ARG A 39 16.11 -11.66 -9.33
CA ARG A 39 15.00 -12.15 -10.17
C ARG A 39 15.00 -13.67 -10.10
N PRO A 40 13.90 -14.31 -9.67
CA PRO A 40 13.81 -15.76 -9.76
C PRO A 40 13.72 -16.13 -11.24
N GLU A 41 14.83 -16.60 -11.83
CA GLU A 41 14.84 -17.21 -13.16
C GLU A 41 13.71 -18.25 -13.22
N THR A 42 12.81 -18.09 -14.21
CA THR A 42 11.51 -18.75 -14.46
C THR A 42 11.24 -20.06 -13.69
N ARG A 43 11.20 -19.97 -12.36
CA ARG A 43 11.05 -21.12 -11.47
C ARG A 43 9.58 -21.25 -11.16
N LYS A 44 8.97 -22.35 -11.62
CA LYS A 44 7.65 -22.77 -11.13
C LYS A 44 7.71 -22.76 -9.59
N ALA A 45 6.89 -21.91 -8.97
CA ALA A 45 6.85 -21.78 -7.51
C ALA A 45 6.63 -23.18 -6.87
N PRO A 46 7.31 -23.49 -5.76
CA PRO A 46 7.09 -24.73 -5.02
C PRO A 46 5.63 -24.81 -4.54
N GLU A 47 5.14 -26.04 -4.39
CA GLU A 47 3.78 -26.30 -3.94
C GLU A 47 3.55 -25.66 -2.56
N GLY A 48 2.61 -24.71 -2.47
CA GLY A 48 2.33 -23.94 -1.25
C GLY A 48 2.88 -22.51 -1.21
N GLU A 49 3.72 -22.09 -2.17
CA GLU A 49 4.14 -20.68 -2.29
C GLU A 49 3.11 -19.85 -3.08
N ILE A 50 2.85 -18.61 -2.65
CA ILE A 50 1.93 -17.70 -3.33
C ILE A 50 2.60 -17.18 -4.62
N PRO A 51 2.01 -17.37 -5.82
CA PRO A 51 2.61 -16.90 -7.06
C PRO A 51 2.88 -15.40 -7.07
N ARG A 52 4.04 -14.97 -7.58
CA ARG A 52 4.46 -13.55 -7.62
C ARG A 52 3.42 -12.63 -8.26
N GLY A 53 2.78 -13.05 -9.36
CA GLY A 53 1.69 -12.33 -10.00
C GLY A 53 0.45 -12.08 -9.11
N GLN A 54 0.18 -12.96 -8.14
CA GLN A 54 -0.86 -12.72 -7.13
C GLN A 54 -0.43 -11.62 -6.15
N LEU A 55 0.79 -11.71 -5.61
CA LEU A 55 1.33 -10.72 -4.66
C LEU A 55 1.38 -9.32 -5.27
N LEU A 56 1.84 -9.23 -6.52
CA LEU A 56 1.88 -7.97 -7.29
C LEU A 56 0.48 -7.37 -7.50
N TYR A 57 -0.51 -8.20 -7.86
CA TYR A 57 -1.89 -7.76 -7.97
C TYR A 57 -2.47 -7.28 -6.63
N GLU A 58 -2.29 -8.07 -5.56
CA GLU A 58 -2.88 -7.77 -4.25
C GLU A 58 -2.31 -6.48 -3.65
N ASN A 59 -1.00 -6.24 -3.80
CA ASN A 59 -0.33 -5.06 -3.26
C ASN A 59 -0.56 -3.78 -4.09
N HIS A 60 -0.67 -3.87 -5.42
CA HIS A 60 -0.63 -2.69 -6.29
C HIS A 60 -1.92 -2.40 -7.06
N CYS A 61 -2.73 -3.42 -7.39
CA CYS A 61 -3.96 -3.21 -8.17
C CYS A 61 -5.19 -2.91 -7.29
N ARG A 62 -5.20 -3.40 -6.04
CA ARG A 62 -6.37 -3.27 -5.15
C ARG A 62 -6.49 -1.90 -4.46
N GLY A 63 -5.42 -1.10 -4.45
CA GLY A 63 -5.40 0.20 -3.77
C GLY A 63 -6.29 1.29 -4.39
N CYS A 64 -6.57 1.22 -5.69
CA CYS A 64 -7.44 2.19 -6.38
C CYS A 64 -8.83 1.65 -6.68
N HIS A 65 -9.00 0.33 -6.78
CA HIS A 65 -10.29 -0.34 -6.96
C HIS A 65 -10.25 -1.75 -6.39
N GLU A 66 -11.34 -2.19 -5.77
CA GLU A 66 -11.49 -3.59 -5.39
C GLU A 66 -11.76 -4.46 -6.63
N SER A 67 -11.76 -5.79 -6.47
CA SER A 67 -12.00 -6.80 -7.52
C SER A 67 -13.30 -6.67 -8.32
N VAL A 68 -14.17 -5.72 -8.00
CA VAL A 68 -15.40 -5.38 -8.73
C VAL A 68 -15.17 -5.01 -10.20
N VAL A 69 -13.97 -4.56 -10.59
CA VAL A 69 -13.62 -4.27 -11.99
C VAL A 69 -13.46 -5.53 -12.84
N HIS A 70 -13.31 -6.71 -12.22
CA HIS A 70 -13.10 -7.99 -12.90
C HIS A 70 -14.38 -8.84 -13.06
N VAL A 71 -15.54 -8.37 -12.56
CA VAL A 71 -16.81 -9.09 -12.76
C VAL A 71 -17.21 -9.10 -14.23
N ARG A 72 -17.96 -10.13 -14.65
CA ARG A 72 -18.22 -10.45 -16.06
C ARG A 72 -18.90 -9.32 -16.84
N GLU A 73 -19.68 -8.51 -16.14
CA GLU A 73 -20.47 -7.37 -16.62
C GLU A 73 -19.60 -6.12 -16.80
N ARG A 74 -18.49 -6.00 -16.06
CA ARG A 74 -17.59 -4.83 -16.05
C ARG A 74 -16.28 -5.04 -16.80
N ARG A 75 -15.87 -6.30 -17.04
CA ARG A 75 -14.60 -6.61 -17.71
C ARG A 75 -14.53 -6.01 -19.13
N SER A 76 -13.53 -5.20 -19.41
CA SER A 76 -13.28 -4.62 -20.74
C SER A 76 -12.54 -5.58 -21.67
N ALA A 77 -11.47 -6.21 -21.17
CA ALA A 77 -10.67 -7.17 -21.94
C ALA A 77 -11.44 -8.46 -22.29
N ARG A 78 -11.29 -8.90 -23.55
CA ARG A 78 -11.94 -10.10 -24.13
C ARG A 78 -10.96 -11.10 -24.75
N THR A 79 -9.67 -10.76 -24.79
CA THR A 79 -8.55 -11.62 -25.23
C THR A 79 -7.39 -11.45 -24.24
N LEU A 80 -6.47 -12.41 -24.18
CA LEU A 80 -5.30 -12.30 -23.30
C LEU A 80 -4.44 -11.06 -23.62
N ALA A 81 -4.18 -10.80 -24.90
CA ALA A 81 -3.45 -9.59 -25.33
C ALA A 81 -4.15 -8.28 -24.87
N ALA A 82 -5.49 -8.24 -24.85
CA ALA A 82 -6.23 -7.09 -24.34
C ALA A 82 -6.17 -6.98 -22.80
N LEU A 83 -6.04 -8.10 -22.08
CA LEU A 83 -5.85 -8.13 -20.64
C LEU A 83 -4.45 -7.65 -20.27
N GLU A 84 -3.43 -8.18 -20.93
CA GLU A 84 -2.03 -7.76 -20.76
C GLU A 84 -1.86 -6.27 -21.08
N GLY A 85 -2.43 -5.79 -22.19
CA GLY A 85 -2.44 -4.37 -22.54
C GLY A 85 -3.10 -3.47 -21.48
N ALA A 86 -4.13 -3.98 -20.79
CA ALA A 86 -4.74 -3.27 -19.66
C ALA A 86 -3.83 -3.26 -18.42
N VAL A 87 -3.15 -4.37 -18.10
CA VAL A 87 -2.14 -4.43 -17.03
C VAL A 87 -1.01 -3.44 -17.31
N ARG A 88 -0.40 -3.50 -18.50
CA ARG A 88 0.65 -2.57 -18.98
C ARG A 88 0.24 -1.11 -18.82
N ARG A 89 -1.00 -0.77 -19.20
CA ARG A 89 -1.53 0.60 -19.06
C ARG A 89 -1.56 1.07 -17.60
N TRP A 90 -2.01 0.22 -16.68
CA TRP A 90 -2.14 0.60 -15.27
C TRP A 90 -0.80 0.59 -14.52
N VAL A 91 0.08 -0.37 -14.81
CA VAL A 91 1.48 -0.38 -14.34
C VAL A 91 2.19 0.92 -14.70
N LYS A 92 2.04 1.37 -15.96
CA LYS A 92 2.58 2.66 -16.41
C LYS A 92 1.91 3.85 -15.73
N ALA A 93 0.59 3.84 -15.55
CA ALA A 93 -0.14 4.92 -14.88
C ALA A 93 0.23 5.09 -13.40
N GLN A 94 0.61 4.00 -12.73
CA GLN A 94 1.06 3.98 -11.34
C GLN A 94 2.58 4.14 -11.17
N GLY A 95 3.35 4.16 -12.26
CA GLY A 95 4.80 4.34 -12.23
C GLY A 95 5.58 3.18 -11.59
N LEU A 96 5.04 1.95 -11.60
CA LEU A 96 5.58 0.82 -10.81
C LEU A 96 6.91 0.24 -11.32
N GLY A 97 7.33 0.59 -12.54
CA GLY A 97 8.63 0.19 -13.09
C GLY A 97 8.80 -1.31 -13.40
N TRP A 98 7.71 -2.07 -13.45
CA TRP A 98 7.74 -3.53 -13.66
C TRP A 98 8.31 -3.95 -15.02
N ASP A 99 8.92 -5.15 -15.04
CA ASP A 99 9.36 -5.81 -16.27
C ASP A 99 8.24 -6.59 -16.99
N ASP A 100 8.56 -7.14 -18.18
CA ASP A 100 7.61 -7.87 -19.02
C ASP A 100 7.15 -9.16 -18.33
N GLU A 101 8.05 -9.84 -17.62
CA GLU A 101 7.75 -11.04 -16.83
C GLU A 101 6.74 -10.75 -15.72
N GLU A 102 6.90 -9.69 -14.94
CA GLU A 102 5.92 -9.25 -13.92
C GLU A 102 4.53 -8.97 -14.51
N ILE A 103 4.49 -8.33 -15.67
CA ILE A 103 3.26 -8.01 -16.39
C ILE A 103 2.57 -9.29 -16.86
N VAL A 104 3.32 -10.28 -17.36
CA VAL A 104 2.80 -11.60 -17.75
C VAL A 104 2.31 -12.38 -16.53
N GLU A 105 3.07 -12.42 -15.43
CA GLU A 105 2.68 -13.11 -14.19
C GLU A 105 1.36 -12.56 -13.62
N VAL A 106 1.18 -11.24 -13.60
CA VAL A 106 -0.07 -10.60 -13.16
C VAL A 106 -1.21 -10.87 -14.15
N THR A 107 -0.93 -10.86 -15.46
CA THR A 107 -1.91 -11.18 -16.50
C THR A 107 -2.41 -12.62 -16.38
N ASP A 108 -1.51 -13.58 -16.13
CA ASP A 108 -1.84 -14.98 -15.91
C ASP A 108 -2.64 -15.17 -14.63
N PHE A 109 -2.25 -14.52 -13.52
CA PHE A 109 -3.04 -14.52 -12.29
C PHE A 109 -4.47 -13.99 -12.52
N LEU A 110 -4.61 -12.83 -13.18
CA LEU A 110 -5.91 -12.24 -13.48
C LEU A 110 -6.75 -13.15 -14.40
N ASN A 111 -6.12 -13.79 -15.38
CA ASN A 111 -6.82 -14.71 -16.28
C ASN A 111 -7.28 -15.96 -15.54
N ALA A 112 -6.40 -16.57 -14.75
CA ALA A 112 -6.69 -17.75 -13.94
C ALA A 112 -7.75 -17.46 -12.87
N ARG A 113 -7.74 -16.28 -12.23
CA ARG A 113 -8.63 -15.94 -11.12
C ARG A 113 -10.00 -15.40 -11.57
N TYR A 114 -10.05 -14.63 -12.66
CA TYR A 114 -11.25 -13.86 -13.05
C TYR A 114 -11.66 -14.00 -14.52
N TYR A 115 -10.75 -13.86 -15.49
CA TYR A 115 -11.17 -13.66 -16.89
C TYR A 115 -11.49 -14.96 -17.66
N LYS A 116 -10.77 -16.06 -17.38
CA LYS A 116 -10.97 -17.40 -17.99
C LYS A 116 -10.96 -17.38 -19.53
N LEU A 117 -10.00 -16.66 -20.11
CA LEU A 117 -9.77 -16.53 -21.55
C LEU A 117 -8.85 -17.64 -22.05
N THR A 118 -9.12 -18.12 -23.26
CA THR A 118 -8.27 -19.07 -23.98
C THR A 118 -6.92 -18.44 -24.34
N ARG A 119 -5.85 -19.26 -24.34
CA ARG A 119 -4.53 -18.95 -24.92
C ARG A 119 -4.57 -19.10 -26.43
#